data_AF-A0A8J8NG21-F1
#
_entry.id   AF-A0A8J8NG21-F1
#
_cell.length_a   1.000
_cell.length_b   1.000
_cell.length_c   1.000
_cell.angle_alpha   90.00
_cell.angle_beta   90.00
_cell.angle_gamma   90.00
#
_symmetry.space_group_name_H-M   'P 1'
#
loop_
_entity.id
_entity.type
_entity.pdbx_description
1 polymer ?
#
loop_
_entity_poly.entity_id
_entity_poly.type
_entity_poly.pdbx_seq_one_letter_code
_entity_poly.pdbx_strand_id
1 'polypeptide(L)'
;MIKHDLDQSPFEGSSSNHLEEGGIPIMSSKIRVRSSSIQHQTMLMQRKIQHRLVDKSTANTATSSSVSNNNYPPMLDVKHACIACIRGPILLSAPHGTRLQRGGYHSQTKERIHLREQYVGVIVMRLSYEIEQIQRDRQKERSKQQASLPLAQKALPPAPIHKVSTVIWNREKKFDKFTLDPNYLVRSQLKDSPFHQSLHRFIETQSGIVNCKEKYTSKLIQVFSPLQATTPLFHLDIHGKKDRKHNMDIDIGTKALREDFAMDDQETIVKSLINGFTGKMSEVFKGIVIKNHHVVCNPEGELVGKWGKGNMHTMTHQSVLLGIPAMQIEFPRSLRNLIIKEKTLLTALATCILDTYEQFVVPHWQTKKTELILNYSLSKQLQETKLNVEKLKEMADEYEEWDKTPDEPVI
;
A
#
# COMPACT_ATOMS: atom_id res chain seq x y z
N MET A 1 -24.53 -43.02 -16.63
CA MET A 1 -25.80 -43.67 -16.22
C MET A 1 -25.64 -44.18 -14.81
N ILE A 2 -26.26 -43.49 -13.85
CA ILE A 2 -26.97 -44.01 -12.67
C ILE A 2 -27.53 -42.73 -12.03
N LYS A 3 -28.86 -42.60 -12.13
CA LYS A 3 -29.67 -41.53 -11.57
C LYS A 3 -29.99 -41.89 -10.12
N HIS A 4 -29.99 -40.90 -9.24
CA HIS A 4 -30.83 -40.93 -8.04
C HIS A 4 -31.58 -39.60 -7.99
N ASP A 5 -32.81 -39.67 -8.50
CA ASP A 5 -33.93 -38.80 -8.15
C ASP A 5 -34.49 -39.31 -6.82
N LEU A 6 -34.73 -38.43 -5.84
CA LEU A 6 -35.79 -38.61 -4.84
C LEU A 6 -36.30 -37.25 -4.37
N ASP A 7 -37.48 -36.96 -4.88
CA ASP A 7 -38.68 -36.36 -4.30
C ASP A 7 -38.64 -35.09 -3.43
N GLN A 8 -39.46 -34.16 -3.91
CA GLN A 8 -40.12 -33.08 -3.20
C GLN A 8 -41.39 -33.61 -2.51
N SER A 9 -41.71 -33.12 -1.31
CA SER A 9 -43.09 -32.70 -0.99
C SER A 9 -43.13 -31.73 0.20
N PRO A 10 -44.17 -30.89 0.31
CA PRO A 10 -44.18 -29.70 1.16
C PRO A 10 -44.84 -29.95 2.52
N PHE A 11 -44.47 -29.16 3.52
CA PHE A 11 -45.24 -29.04 4.76
C PHE A 11 -45.59 -27.56 5.00
N GLU A 12 -46.87 -27.27 4.85
CA GLU A 12 -47.53 -26.11 5.46
C GLU A 12 -47.71 -26.36 6.96
N GLY A 13 -47.59 -25.30 7.76
CA GLY A 13 -47.81 -25.37 9.20
C GLY A 13 -47.63 -24.01 9.87
N SER A 14 -48.72 -23.25 9.93
CA SER A 14 -48.88 -22.01 10.69
C SER A 14 -48.70 -22.20 12.19
N SER A 15 -48.00 -21.29 12.87
CA SER A 15 -48.41 -20.81 14.19
C SER A 15 -47.71 -19.51 14.56
N SER A 16 -48.53 -18.49 14.77
CA SER A 16 -48.26 -17.22 15.44
C SER A 16 -47.59 -17.42 16.80
N ASN A 17 -46.60 -16.58 17.12
CA ASN A 17 -46.37 -16.12 18.49
C ASN A 17 -45.79 -14.70 18.47
N HIS A 18 -46.58 -13.80 19.03
CA HIS A 18 -46.18 -12.48 19.50
C HIS A 18 -45.06 -12.60 20.53
N LEU A 19 -43.95 -11.88 20.32
CA LEU A 19 -43.07 -11.45 21.40
C LEU A 19 -42.65 -10.00 21.19
N GLU A 20 -42.58 -9.33 22.34
CA GLU A 20 -42.64 -7.89 22.58
C GLU A 20 -41.43 -7.11 22.05
N GLU A 21 -41.73 -5.88 21.62
CA GLU A 21 -40.78 -4.86 21.22
C GLU A 21 -40.01 -4.30 22.44
N GLY A 22 -38.74 -4.69 22.57
CA GLY A 22 -37.77 -4.05 23.46
C GLY A 22 -36.82 -3.14 22.68
N GLY A 23 -37.27 -1.92 22.34
CA GLY A 23 -36.48 -0.94 21.59
C GLY A 23 -35.32 -0.35 22.43
N ILE A 24 -34.08 -0.74 22.10
CA ILE A 24 -32.86 -0.09 22.60
C ILE A 24 -32.56 1.12 21.69
N PRO A 25 -32.38 2.35 22.22
CA PRO A 25 -32.12 3.51 21.40
C PRO A 25 -30.68 3.48 20.86
N ILE A 26 -30.54 3.18 19.56
CA ILE A 26 -29.29 3.36 18.83
C ILE A 26 -29.09 4.87 18.62
N MET A 27 -28.23 5.49 19.42
CA MET A 27 -27.76 6.85 19.16
C MET A 27 -26.92 6.88 17.88
N SER A 28 -27.58 7.19 16.76
CA SER A 28 -26.93 7.59 15.50
C SER A 28 -26.20 8.92 15.73
N SER A 29 -24.92 8.85 16.09
CA SER A 29 -24.02 9.99 16.02
C SER A 29 -23.72 10.28 14.54
N LYS A 30 -24.43 11.25 13.97
CA LYS A 30 -24.10 11.82 12.66
C LYS A 30 -22.74 12.50 12.75
N ILE A 31 -21.67 11.75 12.45
CA ILE A 31 -20.34 12.33 12.23
C ILE A 31 -20.42 13.15 10.94
N ARG A 32 -20.62 14.46 11.10
CA ARG A 32 -20.57 15.43 10.00
C ARG A 32 -19.10 15.66 9.64
N VAL A 33 -18.54 14.77 8.82
CA VAL A 33 -17.18 14.92 8.28
C VAL A 33 -17.15 16.18 7.42
N ARG A 34 -16.30 17.16 7.78
CA ARG A 34 -16.10 18.40 7.04
C ARG A 34 -15.39 18.11 5.71
N SER A 35 -16.15 17.79 4.66
CA SER A 35 -15.64 17.52 3.30
C SER A 35 -15.23 18.77 2.50
N SER A 36 -15.50 19.98 3.01
CA SER A 36 -15.32 21.23 2.25
C SER A 36 -13.87 21.66 2.04
N SER A 37 -12.93 21.24 2.89
CA SER A 37 -11.51 21.60 2.76
C SER A 37 -10.84 20.90 1.57
N ILE A 38 -11.15 19.61 1.38
CA ILE A 38 -10.57 18.80 0.31
C ILE A 38 -11.06 19.27 -1.05
N GLN A 39 -12.36 19.57 -1.19
CA GLN A 39 -12.92 20.07 -2.46
C GLN A 39 -12.28 21.40 -2.90
N HIS A 40 -11.99 22.30 -1.97
CA HIS A 40 -11.35 23.58 -2.29
C HIS A 40 -9.88 23.40 -2.70
N GLN A 41 -9.12 22.55 -2.00
CA GLN A 41 -7.74 22.23 -2.37
C GLN A 41 -7.65 21.48 -3.71
N THR A 42 -8.57 20.56 -3.99
CA THR A 42 -8.68 19.86 -5.28
C THR A 42 -8.97 20.83 -6.43
N MET A 43 -9.88 21.80 -6.22
CA MET A 43 -10.19 22.82 -7.24
C MET A 43 -8.97 23.73 -7.56
N LEU A 44 -8.24 24.17 -6.53
CA LEU A 44 -7.03 24.98 -6.71
C LEU A 44 -5.90 24.19 -7.38
N MET A 45 -5.79 22.90 -7.08
CA MET A 45 -4.85 21.98 -7.72
C MET A 45 -5.18 21.79 -9.21
N GLN A 46 -6.45 21.62 -9.58
CA GLN A 46 -6.89 21.47 -10.97
C GLN A 46 -6.50 22.67 -11.83
N ARG A 47 -6.70 23.91 -11.33
CA ARG A 47 -6.31 25.12 -12.05
C ARG A 47 -4.79 25.23 -12.28
N LYS A 48 -3.96 24.81 -11.32
CA LYS A 48 -2.50 24.85 -11.44
C LYS A 48 -1.96 23.78 -12.41
N ILE A 49 -2.55 22.57 -12.40
CA ILE A 49 -2.13 21.47 -13.28
C ILE A 49 -2.55 21.75 -14.73
N GLN A 50 -3.76 22.25 -14.97
CA GLN A 50 -4.23 22.58 -16.32
C GLN A 50 -3.39 23.69 -16.97
N HIS A 51 -3.01 24.74 -16.22
CA HIS A 51 -2.13 25.79 -16.75
C HIS A 51 -0.73 25.27 -17.15
N ARG A 52 -0.13 24.38 -16.35
CA ARG A 52 1.23 23.86 -16.62
C ARG A 52 1.30 22.86 -17.78
N LEU A 53 0.19 22.21 -18.13
CA LEU A 53 0.12 21.27 -19.24
C LEU A 53 -0.13 21.95 -20.59
N VAL A 54 -0.63 23.18 -20.59
CA VAL A 54 -0.86 23.99 -21.81
C VAL A 54 0.40 24.79 -22.21
N ASP A 55 1.27 25.15 -21.26
CA ASP A 55 2.42 26.04 -21.51
C ASP A 55 3.77 25.36 -21.85
N LYS A 56 3.79 24.08 -22.23
CA LYS A 56 5.05 23.40 -22.61
C LYS A 56 5.21 23.23 -24.11
N SER A 57 5.43 24.35 -24.80
CA SER A 57 6.00 24.36 -26.16
C SER A 57 6.95 25.55 -26.40
N THR A 58 7.84 25.89 -25.46
CA THR A 58 9.01 26.75 -25.76
C THR A 58 10.00 26.83 -24.59
N ALA A 59 11.31 26.85 -24.91
CA ALA A 59 12.47 27.20 -24.08
C ALA A 59 12.89 26.18 -22.98
N ASN A 60 14.16 25.90 -22.68
CA ASN A 60 15.45 26.51 -23.05
C ASN A 60 16.62 25.52 -22.85
N THR A 61 17.65 25.73 -23.67
CA THR A 61 19.02 25.23 -23.55
C THR A 61 19.72 25.90 -22.37
N ALA A 62 20.32 25.13 -21.47
CA ALA A 62 21.26 25.62 -20.48
C ALA A 62 22.45 24.64 -20.36
N THR A 63 23.64 25.15 -20.66
CA THR A 63 24.93 24.50 -20.50
C THR A 63 25.33 24.49 -19.02
N SER A 64 25.56 23.31 -18.44
CA SER A 64 26.15 23.17 -17.10
C SER A 64 27.60 22.68 -17.19
N SER A 65 28.49 23.41 -16.54
CA SER A 65 29.89 23.05 -16.31
C SER A 65 29.99 22.11 -15.10
N SER A 66 30.47 20.88 -15.32
CA SER A 66 30.63 19.85 -14.29
C SER A 66 31.97 19.98 -13.55
N VAL A 67 31.91 20.21 -12.23
CA VAL A 67 33.03 19.96 -11.31
C VAL A 67 32.71 18.65 -10.57
N SER A 68 33.49 17.60 -10.83
CA SER A 68 33.31 16.27 -10.24
C SER A 68 33.92 16.22 -8.84
N ASN A 69 33.10 16.39 -7.81
CA ASN A 69 33.44 16.01 -6.44
C ASN A 69 32.86 14.62 -6.15
N ASN A 70 33.70 13.59 -6.24
CA ASN A 70 33.38 12.20 -5.88
C ASN A 70 33.33 12.01 -4.35
N ASN A 71 32.38 12.68 -3.69
CA ASN A 71 31.95 12.33 -2.34
C ASN A 71 30.62 11.61 -2.43
N TYR A 72 30.66 10.32 -2.76
CA TYR A 72 29.47 9.49 -2.63
C TYR A 72 29.13 9.35 -1.13
N PRO A 73 27.88 9.59 -0.71
CA PRO A 73 27.46 9.39 0.66
C PRO A 73 27.70 7.92 1.07
N PRO A 74 27.84 7.63 2.37
CA PRO A 74 28.06 6.27 2.87
C PRO A 74 26.98 5.34 2.30
N MET A 75 27.41 4.43 1.42
CA MET A 75 26.55 3.44 0.77
C MET A 75 25.77 2.66 1.82
N LEU A 76 24.49 2.43 1.57
CA LEU A 76 23.72 1.46 2.34
C LEU A 76 24.41 0.09 2.27
N ASP A 77 24.23 -0.75 3.29
CA ASP A 77 24.79 -2.11 3.25
C ASP A 77 24.17 -2.86 2.04
N VAL A 78 24.94 -2.96 0.96
CA VAL A 78 24.58 -3.52 -0.35
C VAL A 78 24.20 -5.01 -0.27
N LYS A 79 24.34 -5.61 0.91
CA LYS A 79 24.03 -7.03 1.14
C LYS A 79 22.55 -7.36 0.98
N HIS A 80 21.65 -6.43 1.32
CA HIS A 80 20.21 -6.73 1.40
C HIS A 80 19.46 -6.46 0.11
N ALA A 81 18.58 -7.39 -0.27
CA ALA A 81 17.72 -7.28 -1.46
C ALA A 81 16.63 -6.22 -1.32
N CYS A 82 16.20 -5.90 -0.10
CA CYS A 82 15.22 -4.86 0.17
C CYS A 82 15.72 -3.90 1.25
N ILE A 83 15.22 -2.67 1.17
CA ILE A 83 15.25 -1.70 2.26
C ILE A 83 13.91 -1.80 2.98
N ALA A 84 13.94 -2.22 4.24
CA ALA A 84 12.75 -2.48 5.05
C ALA A 84 12.76 -1.62 6.32
N CYS A 85 11.80 -0.70 6.41
CA CYS A 85 11.59 0.19 7.56
C CYS A 85 10.20 -0.07 8.16
N ILE A 86 10.09 -0.93 9.17
CA ILE A 86 8.80 -1.32 9.76
C ILE A 86 8.52 -0.45 10.99
N ARG A 87 7.66 0.57 10.84
CA ARG A 87 7.50 1.64 11.85
C ARG A 87 6.06 1.95 12.25
N GLY A 88 5.08 1.54 11.45
CA GLY A 88 3.67 1.72 11.80
C GLY A 88 2.70 0.98 10.87
N PRO A 89 1.38 1.17 11.03
CA PRO A 89 0.34 0.22 10.59
C PRO A 89 -0.04 0.27 9.12
N ILE A 90 0.47 1.23 8.37
CA ILE A 90 0.32 1.28 6.91
C ILE A 90 1.65 0.84 6.32
N LEU A 91 1.64 -0.25 5.55
CA LEU A 91 2.80 -0.71 4.80
C LEU A 91 2.66 -0.26 3.34
N LEU A 92 3.65 0.47 2.85
CA LEU A 92 3.82 0.76 1.42
C LEU A 92 4.96 -0.10 0.88
N SER A 93 4.74 -0.82 -0.22
CA SER A 93 5.81 -1.57 -0.88
C SER A 93 6.05 -1.18 -2.32
N ALA A 94 7.31 -1.30 -2.74
CA ALA A 94 7.74 -1.28 -4.14
C ALA A 94 8.64 -2.51 -4.35
N PRO A 95 8.04 -3.69 -4.57
CA PRO A 95 8.75 -4.96 -4.54
C PRO A 95 9.64 -5.19 -5.77
N HIS A 96 9.53 -4.33 -6.78
CA HIS A 96 10.37 -4.39 -7.96
C HIS A 96 11.41 -3.27 -8.04
N GLY A 97 12.61 -3.63 -8.46
CA GLY A 97 13.61 -2.71 -8.99
C GLY A 97 13.47 -2.52 -10.50
N THR A 98 14.24 -1.59 -11.06
CA THR A 98 14.38 -1.43 -12.52
C THR A 98 15.12 -2.61 -13.17
N ARG A 99 15.79 -3.45 -12.38
CA ARG A 99 16.52 -4.65 -12.83
C ARG A 99 16.05 -5.88 -12.05
N LEU A 100 15.43 -6.84 -12.75
CA LEU A 100 14.93 -8.09 -12.16
C LEU A 100 15.06 -9.26 -13.14
N GLN A 101 15.33 -10.45 -12.63
CA GLN A 101 15.15 -11.71 -13.36
C GLN A 101 13.78 -12.31 -13.00
N ARG A 102 12.92 -12.53 -14.00
CA ARG A 102 11.66 -13.24 -13.79
C ARG A 102 11.91 -14.73 -13.60
N GLY A 103 11.01 -15.44 -12.91
CA GLY A 103 10.99 -16.91 -12.90
C GLY A 103 11.97 -17.60 -11.93
N GLY A 104 12.76 -16.82 -11.18
CA GLY A 104 13.65 -17.35 -10.15
C GLY A 104 14.75 -18.28 -10.69
N TYR A 105 15.46 -18.93 -9.76
CA TYR A 105 16.66 -19.74 -10.04
C TYR A 105 16.49 -20.80 -11.15
N HIS A 106 15.28 -21.37 -11.28
CA HIS A 106 15.02 -22.46 -12.23
C HIS A 106 14.62 -21.98 -13.63
N SER A 107 14.22 -20.72 -13.77
CA SER A 107 13.98 -20.17 -15.09
C SER A 107 15.31 -19.64 -15.61
N GLN A 108 15.86 -20.25 -16.65
CA GLN A 108 17.03 -19.73 -17.37
C GLN A 108 16.72 -18.43 -18.13
N THR A 109 15.79 -17.60 -17.63
CA THR A 109 15.33 -16.41 -18.35
C THR A 109 16.33 -15.27 -18.17
N LYS A 110 16.53 -14.48 -19.23
CA LYS A 110 17.42 -13.32 -19.22
C LYS A 110 16.95 -12.29 -18.19
N GLU A 111 17.92 -11.63 -17.54
CA GLU A 111 17.69 -10.41 -16.78
C GLU A 111 16.86 -9.43 -17.63
N ARG A 112 15.82 -8.84 -17.04
CA ARG A 112 15.00 -7.84 -17.71
C ARG A 112 15.17 -6.52 -17.00
N ILE A 113 15.34 -5.47 -17.80
CA ILE A 113 15.15 -4.12 -17.33
C ILE A 113 13.64 -3.89 -17.24
N HIS A 114 13.12 -3.88 -16.02
CA HIS A 114 11.74 -3.54 -15.69
C HIS A 114 11.55 -2.02 -15.75
N LEU A 115 11.67 -1.44 -16.94
CA LEU A 115 11.39 -0.01 -17.18
C LEU A 115 9.96 0.40 -16.77
N ARG A 116 9.08 -0.59 -16.60
CA ARG A 116 7.73 -0.38 -16.07
C ARG A 116 7.76 0.11 -14.62
N GLU A 117 8.79 -0.19 -13.86
CA GLU A 117 8.93 0.08 -12.43
C GLU A 117 9.77 1.32 -12.12
N GLN A 118 10.25 2.00 -13.16
CA GLN A 118 10.90 3.31 -13.02
C GLN A 118 10.03 4.20 -12.14
N TYR A 119 10.64 4.88 -11.17
CA TYR A 119 10.03 5.78 -10.20
C TYR A 119 9.15 5.17 -9.10
N VAL A 120 8.84 3.88 -9.12
CA VAL A 120 7.92 3.27 -8.14
C VAL A 120 8.48 3.33 -6.71
N GLY A 121 9.75 2.95 -6.52
CA GLY A 121 10.42 3.08 -5.21
C GLY A 121 10.51 4.52 -4.71
N VAL A 122 10.76 5.49 -5.63
CA VAL A 122 10.77 6.93 -5.31
C VAL A 122 9.39 7.38 -4.82
N ILE A 123 8.32 6.98 -5.51
CA ILE A 123 6.94 7.28 -5.11
C ILE A 123 6.64 6.74 -3.72
N VAL A 124 6.98 5.48 -3.43
CA VAL A 124 6.77 4.88 -2.11
C VAL A 124 7.49 5.67 -1.01
N MET A 125 8.77 5.99 -1.19
CA MET A 125 9.53 6.76 -0.20
C MET A 125 8.95 8.17 0.03
N ARG A 126 8.55 8.86 -1.06
CA ARG A 126 7.92 10.18 -0.99
C ARG A 126 6.55 10.14 -0.34
N LEU A 127 5.73 9.13 -0.62
CA LEU A 127 4.44 8.94 0.04
C LEU A 127 4.61 8.70 1.54
N SER A 128 5.56 7.85 1.94
CA SER A 128 5.86 7.62 3.36
C SER A 128 6.24 8.91 4.08
N TYR A 129 7.06 9.76 3.45
CA TYR A 129 7.38 11.09 3.96
C TYR A 129 6.15 11.99 4.09
N GLU A 130 5.38 12.11 3.02
CA GLU A 130 4.26 13.04 2.95
C GLU A 130 3.13 12.65 3.93
N ILE A 131 2.84 11.35 4.11
CA ILE A 131 1.88 10.86 5.11
C ILE A 131 2.29 11.27 6.52
N GLU A 132 3.56 11.12 6.89
CA GLU A 132 4.04 11.54 8.20
C GLU A 132 3.93 13.06 8.40
N GLN A 133 4.22 13.87 7.37
CA GLN A 133 4.04 15.32 7.47
C GLN A 133 2.57 15.70 7.68
N ILE A 134 1.65 15.11 6.90
CA ILE A 134 0.20 15.34 7.04
C ILE A 134 -0.25 15.05 8.47
N GLN A 135 0.21 13.94 9.08
CA GLN A 135 -0.16 13.61 10.45
C GLN A 135 0.44 14.56 11.48
N ARG A 136 1.71 14.96 11.33
CA ARG A 136 2.34 15.97 12.20
C ARG A 136 1.55 17.28 12.15
N ASP A 137 1.12 17.70 10.98
CA ASP A 137 0.36 18.93 10.80
C ASP A 137 -1.06 18.81 11.36
N ARG A 138 -1.77 17.70 11.11
CA ARG A 138 -3.06 17.39 11.76
C ARG A 138 -2.95 17.40 13.29
N GLN A 139 -1.86 16.86 13.85
CA GLN A 139 -1.66 16.85 15.30
C GLN A 139 -1.42 18.27 15.84
N LYS A 140 -0.56 19.06 15.19
CA LYS A 140 -0.32 20.47 15.56
C LYS A 140 -1.61 21.29 15.53
N GLU A 141 -2.43 21.13 14.50
CA GLU A 141 -3.73 21.80 14.38
C GLU A 141 -4.67 21.41 15.52
N ARG A 142 -4.77 20.12 15.84
CA ARG A 142 -5.57 19.63 16.99
C ARG A 142 -5.05 20.19 18.31
N SER A 143 -3.73 20.21 18.53
CA SER A 143 -3.13 20.77 19.74
C SER A 143 -3.40 22.27 19.87
N LYS A 144 -3.34 23.03 18.77
CA LYS A 144 -3.72 24.45 18.75
C LYS A 144 -5.20 24.64 19.10
N GLN A 145 -6.09 23.83 18.52
CA GLN A 145 -7.52 23.87 18.84
C GLN A 145 -7.77 23.51 20.31
N GLN A 146 -7.15 22.45 20.83
CA GLN A 146 -7.27 22.06 22.25
C GLN A 146 -6.70 23.10 23.22
N ALA A 147 -5.61 23.78 22.85
CA ALA A 147 -5.03 24.84 23.67
C ALA A 147 -5.99 26.05 23.83
N SER A 148 -6.86 26.28 22.84
CA SER A 148 -7.87 27.33 22.88
C SER A 148 -9.13 26.97 23.67
N LEU A 149 -9.31 25.70 24.07
CA LEU A 149 -10.49 25.26 24.81
C LEU A 149 -10.32 25.45 26.33
N PRO A 150 -11.41 25.79 27.06
CA PRO A 150 -11.42 25.80 28.52
C PRO A 150 -10.94 24.47 29.13
N LEU A 151 -10.35 24.50 30.33
CA LEU A 151 -9.79 23.30 30.98
C LEU A 151 -10.80 22.15 31.10
N ALA A 152 -12.06 22.46 31.40
CA ALA A 152 -13.16 21.49 31.50
C ALA A 152 -13.54 20.85 30.15
N GLN A 153 -13.08 21.40 29.02
CA GLN A 153 -13.37 20.93 27.66
C GLN A 153 -12.12 20.38 26.96
N LYS A 154 -10.96 20.32 27.62
CA LYS A 154 -9.77 19.69 27.04
C LYS A 154 -10.02 18.20 26.92
N ALA A 155 -10.19 17.76 25.68
CA ALA A 155 -10.36 16.36 25.34
C ALA A 155 -9.11 15.53 25.69
N LEU A 156 -9.25 14.21 25.61
CA LEU A 156 -8.16 13.24 25.69
C LEU A 156 -6.95 13.67 24.82
N PRO A 157 -5.73 13.26 25.21
CA PRO A 157 -4.52 13.55 24.44
C PRO A 157 -4.71 13.12 22.98
N PRO A 158 -4.13 13.87 22.02
CA PRO A 158 -4.28 13.57 20.61
C PRO A 158 -3.83 12.14 20.32
N ALA A 159 -4.56 11.47 19.43
CA ALA A 159 -4.19 10.15 18.93
C ALA A 159 -2.73 10.14 18.44
N PRO A 160 -1.99 9.03 18.66
CA PRO A 160 -0.60 8.93 18.27
C PRO A 160 -0.43 9.08 16.74
N ILE A 161 0.67 9.70 16.31
CA ILE A 161 1.06 9.74 14.89
C ILE A 161 1.34 8.31 14.42
N HIS A 162 0.61 7.84 13.41
CA HIS A 162 0.87 6.55 12.79
C HIS A 162 1.98 6.67 11.75
N LYS A 163 3.22 6.36 12.15
CA LYS A 163 4.33 6.22 11.19
C LYS A 163 3.96 5.26 10.06
N VAL A 164 4.62 5.39 8.91
CA VAL A 164 4.42 4.49 7.76
C VAL A 164 5.56 3.48 7.69
N SER A 165 5.20 2.22 7.51
CA SER A 165 6.12 1.14 7.18
C SER A 165 6.42 1.11 5.68
N THR A 166 7.65 0.79 5.31
CA THR A 166 8.09 0.80 3.91
C THR A 166 8.97 -0.39 3.61
N VAL A 167 8.71 -1.07 2.49
CA VAL A 167 9.55 -2.17 2.00
C VAL A 167 9.74 -2.00 0.50
N ILE A 168 10.95 -1.60 0.11
CA ILE A 168 11.27 -1.34 -1.30
C ILE A 168 12.46 -2.19 -1.73
N TRP A 169 12.54 -2.47 -3.03
CA TRP A 169 13.73 -3.06 -3.62
C TRP A 169 14.95 -2.16 -3.41
N ASN A 170 16.05 -2.75 -2.95
CA ASN A 170 17.32 -2.05 -2.86
C ASN A 170 17.96 -1.95 -4.25
N ARG A 171 18.00 -0.75 -4.82
CA ARG A 171 18.54 -0.56 -6.19
C ARG A 171 20.04 -0.82 -6.31
N GLU A 172 20.78 -0.69 -5.21
CA GLU A 172 22.21 -1.01 -5.19
C GLU A 172 22.47 -2.51 -5.21
N LYS A 173 21.46 -3.32 -4.84
CA LYS A 173 21.59 -4.78 -4.83
C LYS A 173 21.73 -5.28 -6.27
N LYS A 174 22.91 -5.80 -6.58
CA LYS A 174 23.13 -6.59 -7.79
C LYS A 174 22.33 -7.88 -7.71
N PHE A 175 21.80 -8.29 -8.85
CA PHE A 175 21.09 -9.55 -8.96
C PHE A 175 22.01 -10.72 -8.58
N ASP A 176 21.52 -11.60 -7.71
CA ASP A 176 22.15 -12.88 -7.40
C ASP A 176 21.08 -13.98 -7.30
N LYS A 177 21.53 -15.24 -7.27
CA LYS A 177 20.64 -16.41 -7.20
C LYS A 177 19.72 -16.46 -5.98
N PHE A 178 19.96 -15.60 -4.98
CA PHE A 178 19.17 -15.51 -3.75
C PHE A 178 18.19 -14.33 -3.77
N THR A 179 18.27 -13.48 -4.80
CA THR A 179 17.46 -12.27 -4.93
C THR A 179 16.27 -12.55 -5.86
N LEU A 180 15.34 -13.39 -5.39
CA LEU A 180 14.16 -13.79 -6.16
C LEU A 180 13.15 -12.63 -6.31
N ASP A 181 12.41 -12.63 -7.42
CA ASP A 181 11.30 -11.70 -7.65
C ASP A 181 10.18 -11.95 -6.62
N PRO A 182 9.94 -11.01 -5.68
CA PRO A 182 8.94 -11.18 -4.63
C PRO A 182 7.51 -11.28 -5.16
N ASN A 183 7.24 -10.93 -6.41
CA ASN A 183 5.92 -11.13 -7.02
C ASN A 183 5.82 -12.43 -7.79
N TYR A 184 6.88 -13.24 -7.88
CA TYR A 184 6.88 -14.47 -8.64
C TYR A 184 7.49 -15.61 -7.81
N LEU A 185 6.92 -15.83 -6.63
CA LEU A 185 7.34 -16.89 -5.70
C LEU A 185 6.31 -18.01 -5.60
N VAL A 186 6.76 -19.25 -5.58
CA VAL A 186 5.94 -20.37 -5.10
C VAL A 186 5.97 -20.45 -3.57
N ARG A 187 5.00 -21.15 -2.96
CA ARG A 187 4.88 -21.28 -1.51
C ARG A 187 6.18 -21.73 -0.80
N SER A 188 6.93 -22.65 -1.40
CA SER A 188 8.19 -23.16 -0.83
C SER A 188 9.32 -22.12 -0.79
N GLN A 189 9.25 -21.06 -1.61
CA GLN A 189 10.24 -19.99 -1.70
C GLN A 189 9.91 -18.80 -0.77
N LEU A 190 8.68 -18.70 -0.25
CA LEU A 190 8.25 -17.57 0.55
C LEU A 190 9.12 -17.35 1.78
N LYS A 191 9.52 -18.43 2.47
CA LYS A 191 10.37 -18.35 3.67
C LYS A 191 11.73 -17.69 3.42
N ASP A 192 12.25 -17.79 2.20
CA ASP A 192 13.57 -17.30 1.82
C ASP A 192 13.52 -15.86 1.29
N SER A 193 12.31 -15.32 1.07
CA SER A 193 12.12 -13.97 0.55
C SER A 193 12.17 -12.92 1.67
N PRO A 194 13.09 -11.94 1.62
CA PRO A 194 13.13 -10.87 2.62
C PRO A 194 11.87 -9.98 2.55
N PHE A 195 11.23 -9.88 1.39
CA PHE A 195 9.92 -9.22 1.28
C PHE A 195 8.85 -9.97 2.07
N HIS A 196 8.78 -11.30 1.95
CA HIS A 196 7.82 -12.07 2.74
C HIS A 196 8.13 -12.03 4.25
N GLN A 197 9.40 -12.14 4.62
CA GLN A 197 9.86 -11.96 6.01
C GLN A 197 9.44 -10.59 6.57
N SER A 198 9.46 -9.54 5.73
CA SER A 198 9.01 -8.20 6.14
C SER A 198 7.52 -8.12 6.50
N LEU A 199 6.67 -8.96 5.90
CA LEU A 199 5.26 -9.04 6.26
C LEU A 199 5.05 -9.65 7.64
N HIS A 200 5.81 -10.72 7.97
CA HIS A 200 5.81 -11.29 9.32
C HIS A 200 6.33 -10.29 10.34
N ARG A 201 7.40 -9.56 9.99
CA ARG A 201 7.91 -8.50 10.86
C ARG A 201 6.91 -7.38 11.07
N PHE A 202 6.22 -6.98 10.01
CA PHE A 202 5.14 -6.01 10.07
C PHE A 202 4.03 -6.45 11.02
N ILE A 203 3.54 -7.68 10.90
CA ILE A 203 2.55 -8.23 11.83
C ILE A 203 3.09 -8.25 13.27
N GLU A 204 4.30 -8.76 13.50
CA GLU A 204 4.90 -8.84 14.84
C GLU A 204 4.98 -7.47 15.51
N THR A 205 5.54 -6.48 14.81
CA THR A 205 5.77 -5.14 15.37
C THR A 205 4.47 -4.43 15.71
N GLN A 206 3.44 -4.55 14.86
CA GLN A 206 2.20 -3.80 15.05
C GLN A 206 1.16 -4.52 15.90
N SER A 207 1.29 -5.84 16.10
CA SER A 207 0.34 -6.59 16.92
C SER A 207 0.59 -6.39 18.42
N GLY A 208 1.76 -5.87 18.82
CA GLY A 208 2.10 -5.65 20.24
C GLY A 208 2.51 -6.93 20.99
N ILE A 209 2.67 -8.05 20.29
CA ILE A 209 3.01 -9.37 20.86
C ILE A 209 4.50 -9.47 21.26
N VAL A 210 5.23 -8.35 21.20
CA VAL A 210 6.71 -8.25 21.33
C VAL A 210 7.24 -8.70 22.71
N ASN A 211 6.39 -8.87 23.73
CA ASN A 211 6.81 -9.14 25.11
C ASN A 211 6.46 -10.53 25.66
N CYS A 212 5.95 -11.47 24.86
CA CYS A 212 5.72 -12.83 25.34
C CYS A 212 6.97 -13.74 25.18
N LYS A 213 8.16 -13.24 25.53
CA LYS A 213 9.44 -13.96 25.38
C LYS A 213 9.56 -15.22 26.24
N GLU A 214 8.78 -15.35 27.31
CA GLU A 214 9.03 -16.37 28.35
C GLU A 214 8.14 -17.62 28.29
N LYS A 215 7.12 -17.70 27.41
CA LYS A 215 6.14 -18.81 27.48
C LYS A 215 5.88 -19.60 26.20
N TYR A 216 6.45 -19.24 25.06
CA TYR A 216 6.09 -19.85 23.77
C TYR A 216 7.31 -20.50 23.10
N THR A 217 7.83 -21.55 23.71
CA THR A 217 9.02 -22.28 23.26
C THR A 217 8.77 -23.37 22.22
N SER A 218 7.59 -23.47 21.57
CA SER A 218 7.37 -24.60 20.64
C SER A 218 6.50 -24.37 19.39
N LYS A 219 5.78 -23.25 19.22
CA LYS A 219 5.00 -23.01 17.99
C LYS A 219 5.62 -21.91 17.13
N LEU A 220 6.26 -22.34 16.03
CA LEU A 220 6.91 -21.45 15.03
C LEU A 220 5.91 -20.56 14.29
N ILE A 221 4.65 -20.99 14.19
CA ILE A 221 3.56 -20.27 13.54
C ILE A 221 2.48 -20.00 14.59
N GLN A 222 2.09 -18.74 14.71
CA GLN A 222 0.95 -18.30 15.50
C GLN A 222 -0.14 -17.81 14.55
N VAL A 223 -1.36 -18.24 14.84
CA VAL A 223 -2.58 -17.74 14.21
C VAL A 223 -3.36 -17.05 15.32
N PHE A 224 -3.75 -15.80 15.09
CA PHE A 224 -4.45 -15.03 16.10
C PHE A 224 -5.56 -14.18 15.52
N SER A 225 -6.58 -13.96 16.34
CA SER A 225 -7.72 -13.12 16.00
C SER A 225 -7.27 -11.66 15.86
N PRO A 226 -7.83 -10.88 14.92
CA PRO A 226 -7.59 -9.44 14.82
C PRO A 226 -7.86 -8.66 16.12
N LEU A 227 -8.74 -9.17 17.00
CA LEU A 227 -9.01 -8.63 18.33
C LEU A 227 -7.77 -8.62 19.25
N GLN A 228 -6.79 -9.49 18.97
CA GLN A 228 -5.54 -9.60 19.71
C GLN A 228 -4.45 -8.67 19.14
N ALA A 229 -4.65 -8.11 17.94
CA ALA A 229 -3.74 -7.12 17.37
C ALA A 229 -4.06 -5.74 17.95
N THR A 230 -3.06 -5.11 18.55
CA THR A 230 -3.22 -3.75 19.12
C THR A 230 -3.50 -2.68 18.07
N THR A 231 -3.11 -2.91 16.80
CA THR A 231 -3.25 -1.92 15.73
C THR A 231 -3.77 -2.57 14.44
N PRO A 232 -4.77 -1.96 13.76
CA PRO A 232 -5.19 -2.38 12.42
C PRO A 232 -4.05 -2.32 11.41
N LEU A 233 -4.01 -3.27 10.48
CA LEU A 233 -2.97 -3.33 9.45
C LEU A 233 -3.54 -3.07 8.07
N PHE A 234 -2.79 -2.36 7.24
CA PHE A 234 -3.12 -2.12 5.85
C PHE A 234 -1.86 -2.16 4.99
N HIS A 235 -1.93 -2.82 3.84
CA HIS A 235 -0.81 -2.90 2.89
C HIS A 235 -1.23 -2.37 1.51
N LEU A 236 -0.42 -1.47 0.96
CA LEU A 236 -0.57 -0.97 -0.40
C LEU A 236 0.70 -1.27 -1.19
N ASP A 237 0.55 -2.13 -2.19
CA ASP A 237 1.64 -2.58 -3.04
C ASP A 237 1.67 -1.74 -4.32
N ILE A 238 2.67 -0.88 -4.46
CA ILE A 238 2.77 0.08 -5.55
C ILE A 238 3.67 -0.48 -6.64
N HIS A 239 3.17 -0.42 -7.87
CA HIS A 239 3.82 -0.90 -9.08
C HIS A 239 3.65 0.10 -10.22
N GLY A 240 4.40 -0.16 -11.28
CA GLY A 240 4.27 0.58 -12.51
C GLY A 240 3.95 -0.31 -13.70
N LYS A 241 3.10 0.22 -14.59
CA LYS A 241 2.83 -0.35 -15.90
C LYS A 241 3.30 0.56 -17.03
N LYS A 242 3.25 0.02 -18.24
CA LYS A 242 3.46 0.81 -19.47
C LYS A 242 2.26 1.73 -19.69
N ASP A 243 2.51 2.86 -20.33
CA ASP A 243 1.44 3.64 -20.94
C ASP A 243 0.72 2.77 -21.98
N ARG A 244 -0.60 2.62 -21.86
CA ARG A 244 -1.41 1.93 -22.87
C ARG A 244 -1.68 2.91 -24.03
N LYS A 245 -1.90 2.36 -25.23
CA LYS A 245 -2.15 3.16 -26.44
C LYS A 245 -3.50 3.90 -26.40
N HIS A 246 -4.47 3.36 -25.67
CA HIS A 246 -5.87 3.79 -25.74
C HIS A 246 -6.46 4.28 -24.41
N ASN A 247 -5.70 4.22 -23.31
CA ASN A 247 -6.12 4.76 -22.01
C ASN A 247 -4.89 5.00 -21.10
N MET A 248 -5.12 5.74 -20.02
CA MET A 248 -4.14 6.02 -18.96
C MET A 248 -4.67 5.59 -17.60
N ASP A 249 -5.43 4.51 -17.59
CA ASP A 249 -6.12 4.06 -16.38
C ASP A 249 -5.10 3.61 -15.33
N ILE A 250 -5.44 3.75 -14.06
CA ILE A 250 -4.76 3.15 -12.93
C ILE A 250 -5.46 1.81 -12.68
N ASP A 251 -4.72 0.69 -12.69
CA ASP A 251 -5.33 -0.58 -12.27
C ASP A 251 -5.19 -0.70 -10.74
N ILE A 252 -6.29 -1.02 -10.06
CA ILE A 252 -6.31 -1.33 -8.63
C ILE A 252 -6.54 -2.84 -8.50
N GLY A 253 -5.48 -3.58 -8.20
CA GLY A 253 -5.51 -5.02 -8.07
C GLY A 253 -6.12 -5.46 -6.75
N THR A 254 -7.37 -5.95 -6.80
CA THR A 254 -8.16 -6.34 -5.61
C THR A 254 -8.47 -7.83 -5.53
N LYS A 255 -8.08 -8.62 -6.53
CA LYS A 255 -8.52 -10.01 -6.68
C LYS A 255 -8.08 -10.91 -5.54
N ALA A 256 -6.84 -10.77 -5.06
CA ALA A 256 -6.37 -11.53 -3.89
C ALA A 256 -7.30 -11.28 -2.69
N LEU A 257 -7.61 -10.02 -2.40
CA LEU A 257 -8.49 -9.65 -1.29
C LEU A 257 -9.90 -10.24 -1.44
N ARG A 258 -10.47 -10.22 -2.66
CA ARG A 258 -11.82 -10.76 -2.93
C ARG A 258 -11.90 -12.28 -2.89
N GLU A 259 -10.83 -12.98 -3.24
CA GLU A 259 -10.85 -14.44 -3.32
C GLU A 259 -10.42 -15.13 -2.03
N ASP A 260 -9.50 -14.53 -1.26
CA ASP A 260 -8.80 -15.25 -0.19
C ASP A 260 -9.18 -14.75 1.23
N PHE A 261 -9.94 -13.64 1.37
CA PHE A 261 -10.51 -13.24 2.67
C PHE A 261 -11.78 -14.03 2.99
N ALA A 262 -12.04 -14.22 4.29
CA ALA A 262 -13.24 -14.89 4.79
C ALA A 262 -14.53 -14.27 4.23
N MET A 263 -15.55 -15.10 3.98
CA MET A 263 -16.82 -14.63 3.40
C MET A 263 -17.49 -13.53 4.23
N ASP A 264 -17.44 -13.63 5.57
CA ASP A 264 -17.97 -12.60 6.49
C ASP A 264 -17.26 -11.24 6.33
N ASP A 265 -16.00 -11.26 5.91
CA ASP A 265 -15.21 -10.05 5.68
C ASP A 265 -15.49 -9.41 4.31
N GLN A 266 -16.06 -10.17 3.37
CA GLN A 266 -16.28 -9.69 2.00
C GLN A 266 -17.22 -8.47 1.97
N GLU A 267 -18.34 -8.54 2.69
CA GLU A 267 -19.31 -7.45 2.72
C GLU A 267 -18.92 -6.33 3.69
N THR A 268 -18.19 -6.65 4.77
CA THR A 268 -17.89 -5.68 5.83
C THR A 268 -16.64 -4.85 5.53
N ILE A 269 -15.49 -5.50 5.36
CA ILE A 269 -14.21 -4.81 5.18
C ILE A 269 -13.79 -4.75 3.71
N VAL A 270 -13.90 -5.85 2.94
CA VAL A 270 -13.35 -5.91 1.58
C VAL A 270 -14.09 -4.95 0.64
N LYS A 271 -15.41 -5.06 0.56
CA LYS A 271 -16.24 -4.19 -0.29
C LYS A 271 -16.14 -2.71 0.10
N SER A 272 -16.20 -2.43 1.40
CA SER A 272 -16.04 -1.08 1.95
C SER A 272 -14.69 -0.47 1.58
N LEU A 273 -13.60 -1.23 1.78
CA LEU A 273 -12.24 -0.82 1.44
C LEU A 273 -12.05 -0.57 -0.05
N ILE A 274 -12.48 -1.50 -0.91
CA ILE A 274 -12.31 -1.38 -2.36
C ILE A 274 -13.08 -0.19 -2.91
N ASN A 275 -14.37 -0.06 -2.54
CA ASN A 275 -15.21 1.03 -3.04
C ASN A 275 -14.73 2.39 -2.50
N GLY A 276 -14.43 2.45 -1.20
CA GLY A 276 -13.95 3.65 -0.54
C GLY A 276 -12.61 4.14 -1.09
N PHE A 277 -11.65 3.23 -1.25
CA PHE A 277 -10.35 3.54 -1.84
C PHE A 277 -10.46 3.96 -3.30
N THR A 278 -11.21 3.21 -4.12
CA THR A 278 -11.40 3.53 -5.55
C THR A 278 -12.08 4.89 -5.73
N GLY A 279 -13.09 5.20 -4.91
CA GLY A 279 -13.77 6.50 -4.92
C GLY A 279 -12.83 7.65 -4.57
N LYS A 280 -12.04 7.52 -3.49
CA LYS A 280 -11.06 8.55 -3.10
C LYS A 280 -9.97 8.73 -4.16
N MET A 281 -9.44 7.64 -4.71
CA MET A 281 -8.46 7.68 -5.80
C MET A 281 -9.04 8.38 -7.03
N SER A 282 -10.29 8.07 -7.41
CA SER A 282 -10.96 8.72 -8.55
C SER A 282 -11.08 10.24 -8.35
N GLU A 283 -11.33 10.70 -7.12
CA GLU A 283 -11.35 12.13 -6.81
C GLU A 283 -9.94 12.77 -6.86
N VAL A 284 -8.89 12.06 -6.44
CA VAL A 284 -7.49 12.54 -6.55
C VAL A 284 -7.10 12.77 -8.01
N PHE A 285 -7.47 11.85 -8.91
CA PHE A 285 -7.11 11.90 -10.33
C PHE A 285 -8.16 12.59 -11.21
N LYS A 286 -9.21 13.15 -10.62
CA LYS A 286 -10.32 13.81 -11.32
C LYS A 286 -9.83 14.99 -12.15
N GLY A 287 -10.12 14.92 -13.46
CA GLY A 287 -9.77 15.96 -14.42
C GLY A 287 -8.31 15.91 -14.88
N ILE A 288 -7.51 14.93 -14.44
CA ILE A 288 -6.17 14.72 -14.98
C ILE A 288 -6.29 14.08 -16.36
N VAL A 289 -5.66 14.71 -17.35
CA VAL A 289 -5.59 14.27 -18.74
C VAL A 289 -4.13 14.08 -19.12
N ILE A 290 -3.79 12.91 -19.65
CA ILE A 290 -2.44 12.56 -20.10
C ILE A 290 -2.55 11.98 -21.51
N LYS A 291 -1.82 12.56 -22.46
CA LYS A 291 -1.84 12.16 -23.88
C LYS A 291 -3.28 12.03 -24.43
N ASN A 292 -4.12 13.03 -24.14
CA ASN A 292 -5.53 13.09 -24.54
C ASN A 292 -6.45 12.02 -23.92
N HIS A 293 -5.99 11.31 -22.90
CA HIS A 293 -6.81 10.36 -22.14
C HIS A 293 -7.03 10.84 -20.72
N HIS A 294 -8.29 10.81 -20.27
CA HIS A 294 -8.60 10.99 -18.85
C HIS A 294 -8.03 9.82 -18.04
N VAL A 295 -7.47 10.12 -16.88
CA VAL A 295 -7.03 9.09 -15.93
C VAL A 295 -8.24 8.58 -15.16
N VAL A 296 -8.50 7.27 -15.24
CA VAL A 296 -9.57 6.59 -14.50
C VAL A 296 -8.97 5.55 -13.57
N CYS A 297 -9.57 5.34 -12.40
CA CYS A 297 -9.18 4.28 -11.47
C CYS A 297 -10.06 3.05 -11.70
N ASN A 298 -9.45 1.92 -12.05
CA ASN A 298 -10.17 0.70 -12.40
C ASN A 298 -9.88 -0.45 -11.40
N PRO A 299 -10.83 -0.79 -10.51
CA PRO A 299 -10.68 -1.91 -9.56
C PRO A 299 -10.83 -3.29 -10.20
N GLU A 300 -11.26 -3.34 -11.47
CA GLU A 300 -11.37 -4.54 -12.31
C GLU A 300 -10.36 -4.46 -13.48
N GLY A 301 -9.23 -3.79 -13.27
CA GLY A 301 -8.19 -3.63 -14.29
C GLY A 301 -7.51 -4.95 -14.66
N GLU A 302 -6.70 -4.93 -15.73
CA GLU A 302 -5.99 -6.14 -16.21
C GLU A 302 -5.03 -6.72 -15.15
N LEU A 303 -4.44 -5.85 -14.32
CA LEU A 303 -3.45 -6.21 -13.31
C LEU A 303 -4.14 -6.31 -11.94
N VAL A 304 -4.61 -7.52 -11.66
CA VAL A 304 -5.56 -7.79 -10.57
C VAL A 304 -4.93 -8.05 -9.19
N GLY A 305 -3.60 -7.96 -9.06
CA GLY A 305 -2.91 -8.22 -7.79
C GLY A 305 -2.77 -9.71 -7.42
N LYS A 306 -3.03 -10.64 -8.35
CA LYS A 306 -2.87 -12.09 -8.19
C LYS A 306 -2.46 -12.73 -9.53
N TRP A 307 -1.62 -13.76 -9.50
CA TRP A 307 -1.20 -14.49 -10.70
C TRP A 307 -2.12 -15.64 -11.05
N GLY A 308 -2.95 -15.48 -12.09
CA GLY A 308 -3.59 -16.56 -12.86
C GLY A 308 -4.16 -17.76 -12.07
N LYS A 309 -4.15 -18.95 -12.69
CA LYS A 309 -4.55 -20.24 -12.07
C LYS A 309 -3.34 -21.02 -11.52
N GLY A 310 -2.32 -20.32 -11.00
CA GLY A 310 -1.02 -20.91 -10.64
C GLY A 310 -0.73 -20.92 -9.14
N ASN A 311 0.39 -21.57 -8.77
CA ASN A 311 0.94 -21.62 -7.41
C ASN A 311 1.86 -20.42 -7.09
N MET A 312 1.77 -19.34 -7.86
CA MET A 312 2.65 -18.17 -7.75
C MET A 312 1.97 -17.07 -6.94
N HIS A 313 2.74 -16.37 -6.11
CA HIS A 313 2.23 -15.35 -5.21
C HIS A 313 2.84 -13.98 -5.52
N THR A 314 1.99 -12.98 -5.80
CA THR A 314 2.35 -11.55 -5.74
C THR A 314 2.61 -11.14 -4.29
N MET A 315 3.23 -9.98 -4.08
CA MET A 315 3.43 -9.43 -2.74
C MET A 315 2.07 -9.07 -2.09
N THR A 316 1.11 -8.51 -2.85
CA THR A 316 -0.28 -8.34 -2.38
C THR A 316 -0.92 -9.66 -1.95
N HIS A 317 -0.80 -10.73 -2.74
CA HIS A 317 -1.37 -12.04 -2.40
C HIS A 317 -0.71 -12.63 -1.15
N GLN A 318 0.60 -12.45 -0.98
CA GLN A 318 1.29 -12.87 0.25
C GLN A 318 0.73 -12.17 1.48
N SER A 319 0.53 -10.85 1.45
CA SER A 319 -0.07 -10.09 2.55
C SER A 319 -1.47 -10.57 2.89
N VAL A 320 -2.29 -10.79 1.85
CA VAL A 320 -3.65 -11.31 2.00
C VAL A 320 -3.67 -12.69 2.65
N LEU A 321 -2.78 -13.60 2.24
CA LEU A 321 -2.65 -14.93 2.86
C LEU A 321 -2.22 -14.89 4.32
N LEU A 322 -1.58 -13.80 4.77
CA LEU A 322 -1.24 -13.57 6.17
C LEU A 322 -2.34 -12.81 6.93
N GLY A 323 -3.50 -12.60 6.29
CA GLY A 323 -4.65 -11.92 6.86
C GLY A 323 -4.56 -10.39 6.87
N ILE A 324 -3.62 -9.79 6.14
CA ILE A 324 -3.48 -8.34 6.04
C ILE A 324 -4.33 -7.85 4.86
N PRO A 325 -5.28 -6.91 5.07
CA PRO A 325 -5.98 -6.27 3.96
C PRO A 325 -4.98 -5.57 3.04
N ALA A 326 -4.90 -6.01 1.78
CA ALA A 326 -3.92 -5.50 0.83
C ALA A 326 -4.50 -5.27 -0.56
N MET A 327 -3.98 -4.26 -1.26
CA MET A 327 -4.30 -3.97 -2.66
C MET A 327 -3.03 -3.66 -3.45
N GLN A 328 -3.03 -3.97 -4.74
CA GLN A 328 -1.99 -3.57 -5.69
C GLN A 328 -2.43 -2.30 -6.43
N ILE A 329 -1.50 -1.40 -6.74
CA ILE A 329 -1.76 -0.24 -7.62
C ILE A 329 -0.74 -0.21 -8.74
N GLU A 330 -1.23 -0.02 -9.96
CA GLU A 330 -0.41 0.00 -11.17
C GLU A 330 -0.56 1.33 -11.88
N PHE A 331 0.43 2.21 -11.72
CA PHE A 331 0.43 3.52 -12.36
C PHE A 331 1.04 3.45 -13.77
N PRO A 332 0.46 4.08 -14.82
CA PRO A 332 1.15 4.33 -16.08
C PRO A 332 2.43 5.17 -15.91
N ARG A 333 3.41 5.01 -16.79
CA ARG A 333 4.71 5.70 -16.71
C ARG A 333 4.55 7.22 -16.73
N SER A 334 3.74 7.73 -17.64
CA SER A 334 3.49 9.18 -17.75
C SER A 334 2.85 9.74 -16.47
N LEU A 335 2.00 8.97 -15.80
CA LEU A 335 1.37 9.37 -14.54
C LEU A 335 2.35 9.33 -13.37
N ARG A 336 3.23 8.31 -13.29
CA ARG A 336 4.30 8.27 -12.27
C ARG A 336 5.20 9.50 -12.36
N ASN A 337 5.58 9.88 -13.57
CA ASN A 337 6.36 11.11 -13.81
C ASN A 337 5.63 12.36 -13.30
N LEU A 338 4.31 12.43 -13.47
CA LEU A 338 3.50 13.55 -12.99
C LEU A 338 3.44 13.56 -11.45
N ILE A 339 3.20 12.41 -10.81
CA ILE A 339 3.14 12.27 -9.34
C ILE A 339 4.45 12.75 -8.70
N ILE A 340 5.60 12.38 -9.27
CA ILE A 340 6.91 12.81 -8.75
C ILE A 340 7.12 14.32 -8.86
N LYS A 341 6.66 14.94 -9.94
CA LYS A 341 6.91 16.36 -10.23
C LYS A 341 5.93 17.29 -9.53
N GLU A 342 4.69 16.85 -9.33
CA GLU A 342 3.62 17.69 -8.79
C GLU A 342 3.36 17.36 -7.32
N LYS A 343 3.99 18.13 -6.43
CA LYS A 343 3.85 17.98 -4.96
C LYS A 343 2.38 17.92 -4.52
N THR A 344 1.51 18.75 -5.09
CA THR A 344 0.08 18.75 -4.72
C THR A 344 -0.61 17.42 -5.04
N LEU A 345 -0.25 16.77 -6.16
CA LEU A 345 -0.78 15.45 -6.51
C LEU A 345 -0.26 14.38 -5.55
N LEU A 346 1.02 14.44 -5.19
CA LEU A 346 1.61 13.54 -4.20
C LEU A 346 0.93 13.69 -2.82
N THR A 347 0.73 14.92 -2.35
CA THR A 347 0.02 15.21 -1.08
C THR A 347 -1.42 14.71 -1.11
N ALA A 348 -2.14 14.89 -2.24
CA ALA A 348 -3.49 14.39 -2.40
C ALA A 348 -3.53 12.85 -2.36
N LEU A 349 -2.58 12.18 -3.01
CA LEU A 349 -2.45 10.73 -2.97
C LEU A 349 -2.10 10.20 -1.58
N ALA A 350 -1.16 10.84 -0.88
CA ALA A 350 -0.81 10.52 0.50
C ALA A 350 -2.02 10.67 1.45
N THR A 351 -2.77 11.75 1.29
CA THR A 351 -4.01 11.99 2.05
C THR A 351 -5.05 10.90 1.77
N CYS A 352 -5.22 10.51 0.50
CA CYS A 352 -6.12 9.43 0.11
C CYS A 352 -5.77 8.11 0.83
N ILE A 353 -4.49 7.73 0.85
CA ILE A 353 -4.03 6.49 1.51
C ILE A 353 -4.32 6.54 3.02
N LEU A 354 -3.93 7.65 3.68
CA LEU A 354 -4.15 7.82 5.11
C LEU A 354 -5.64 7.78 5.46
N ASP A 355 -6.45 8.55 4.73
CA ASP A 355 -7.89 8.58 4.92
C ASP A 355 -8.54 7.22 4.69
N THR A 356 -8.06 6.44 3.71
CA THR A 356 -8.56 5.09 3.45
C THR A 356 -8.30 4.17 4.63
N TYR A 357 -7.10 4.22 5.20
CA TYR A 357 -6.78 3.46 6.41
C TYR A 357 -7.71 3.86 7.57
N GLU A 358 -7.82 5.16 7.85
CA GLU A 358 -8.63 5.69 8.96
C GLU A 358 -10.13 5.42 8.80
N GLN A 359 -10.66 5.45 7.57
CA GLN A 359 -12.11 5.40 7.31
C GLN A 359 -12.63 4.01 6.93
N PHE A 360 -11.79 3.14 6.36
CA PHE A 360 -12.25 1.85 5.84
C PHE A 360 -11.49 0.64 6.39
N VAL A 361 -10.33 0.82 7.02
CA VAL A 361 -9.60 -0.28 7.67
C VAL A 361 -9.85 -0.27 9.16
N VAL A 362 -9.54 0.85 9.84
CA VAL A 362 -9.66 0.97 11.30
C VAL A 362 -11.06 0.64 11.81
N PRO A 363 -12.17 1.17 11.25
CA PRO A 363 -13.50 0.96 11.82
C PRO A 363 -14.00 -0.49 11.71
N HIS A 364 -13.50 -1.23 10.73
CA HIS A 364 -13.92 -2.62 10.45
C HIS A 364 -12.95 -3.66 11.02
N TRP A 365 -11.84 -3.23 11.63
CA TRP A 365 -10.80 -4.14 12.10
C TRP A 365 -11.27 -5.08 13.22
N GLN A 366 -12.04 -4.55 14.17
CA GLN A 366 -12.51 -5.34 15.33
C GLN A 366 -13.53 -6.41 14.93
N THR A 367 -14.23 -6.22 13.81
CA THR A 367 -15.21 -7.18 13.29
C THR A 367 -14.62 -8.18 12.31
N LYS A 368 -13.35 -8.00 11.90
CA LYS A 368 -12.66 -8.82 10.92
C LYS A 368 -12.53 -10.27 11.40
N LYS A 369 -12.90 -11.22 10.55
CA LYS A 369 -12.90 -12.67 10.82
C LYS A 369 -11.65 -13.39 10.30
N THR A 370 -11.08 -12.91 9.19
CA THR A 370 -9.84 -13.45 8.64
C THR A 370 -8.74 -13.32 9.69
N GLU A 371 -8.07 -14.41 10.03
CA GLU A 371 -7.05 -14.41 11.08
C GLU A 371 -5.72 -13.84 10.58
N LEU A 372 -4.92 -13.29 11.49
CA LEU A 372 -3.54 -12.93 11.19
C LEU A 372 -2.64 -14.14 11.39
N ILE A 373 -1.75 -14.37 10.43
CA ILE A 373 -0.78 -15.48 10.48
C ILE A 373 0.62 -14.90 10.64
N LEU A 374 1.28 -15.24 11.74
CA LEU A 374 2.64 -14.81 12.06
C LEU A 374 3.56 -16.00 12.25
N ASN A 375 4.67 -16.01 11.51
CA ASN A 375 5.82 -16.85 11.76
C ASN A 375 6.94 -16.02 12.39
N TYR A 376 7.19 -16.23 13.68
CA TYR A 376 8.21 -15.47 14.41
C TYR A 376 9.61 -15.71 13.88
N SER A 377 9.93 -16.95 13.47
CA SER A 377 11.25 -17.26 12.93
C SER A 377 11.52 -16.45 11.67
N LEU A 378 10.54 -16.33 10.77
CA LEU A 378 10.66 -15.51 9.57
C LEU A 378 10.75 -14.01 9.89
N SER A 379 9.97 -13.53 10.86
CA SER A 379 10.07 -12.15 11.34
C SER A 379 11.51 -11.80 11.79
N LYS A 380 12.16 -12.70 12.53
CA LYS A 380 13.53 -12.50 13.04
C LYS A 380 14.62 -12.61 11.98
N GLN A 381 14.34 -13.21 10.83
CA GLN A 381 15.29 -13.31 9.73
C GLN A 381 15.43 -11.99 8.97
N LEU A 382 14.42 -11.11 9.03
CA LEU A 382 14.50 -9.80 8.39
C LEU A 382 15.56 -8.93 9.06
N GLN A 383 16.47 -8.39 8.25
CA GLN A 383 17.38 -7.34 8.66
C GLN A 383 16.77 -5.99 8.31
N GLU A 384 16.19 -5.32 9.32
CA GLU A 384 15.57 -4.01 9.14
C GLU A 384 16.61 -2.91 8.88
N THR A 385 16.29 -2.04 7.93
CA THR A 385 17.03 -0.80 7.70
C THR A 385 16.48 0.28 8.63
N LYS A 386 17.28 0.72 9.59
CA LYS A 386 16.88 1.74 10.57
C LYS A 386 16.98 3.15 9.98
N LEU A 387 16.08 3.48 9.06
CA LEU A 387 15.98 4.82 8.46
C LEU A 387 14.84 5.61 9.09
N ASN A 388 15.09 6.91 9.32
CA ASN A 388 14.01 7.86 9.57
C ASN A 388 13.42 8.33 8.23
N VAL A 389 12.32 9.07 8.32
CA VAL A 389 11.56 9.47 7.14
C VAL A 389 12.28 10.54 6.31
N GLU A 390 13.09 11.37 6.97
CA GLU A 390 13.95 12.36 6.33
C GLU A 390 15.02 11.68 5.46
N LYS A 391 15.64 10.59 5.94
CA LYS A 391 16.61 9.82 5.16
C LYS A 391 15.97 9.08 3.99
N LEU A 392 14.75 8.57 4.15
CA LEU A 392 13.98 8.00 3.04
C LEU A 392 13.71 9.05 1.95
N LYS A 393 13.45 10.31 2.32
CA LYS A 393 13.29 11.40 1.35
C LYS A 393 14.60 11.67 0.60
N GLU A 394 15.73 11.76 1.29
CA GLU A 394 17.05 11.94 0.64
C GLU A 394 17.32 10.82 -0.38
N MET A 395 17.10 9.56 0.01
CA MET A 395 17.23 8.41 -0.89
C MET A 395 16.26 8.49 -2.07
N ALA A 396 15.05 9.02 -1.88
CA ALA A 396 14.11 9.24 -2.96
C ALA A 396 14.64 10.26 -3.98
N ASP A 397 15.31 11.32 -3.52
CA ASP A 397 15.91 12.33 -4.39
C ASP A 397 17.11 11.75 -5.16
N GLU A 398 17.94 10.92 -4.52
CA GLU A 398 19.03 10.17 -5.16
C GLU A 398 18.51 9.17 -6.22
N TYR A 399 17.48 8.40 -5.87
CA TYR A 399 16.88 7.41 -6.77
C TYR A 399 16.16 8.06 -7.95
N GLU A 400 15.57 9.25 -7.77
CA GLU A 400 14.97 10.01 -8.86
C GLU A 400 16.05 10.43 -9.87
N GLU A 401 17.20 10.92 -9.39
CA GLU A 401 18.30 11.32 -10.26
C GLU A 401 18.86 10.12 -11.04
N TRP A 402 19.01 8.98 -10.36
CA TRP A 402 19.43 7.75 -11.02
C TRP A 402 18.44 7.28 -12.09
N ASP A 403 17.14 7.48 -11.88
CA ASP A 403 16.13 7.17 -12.90
C ASP A 403 16.15 8.14 -14.09
N LYS A 404 16.76 9.33 -13.99
CA LYS A 404 16.88 10.27 -15.12
C LYS A 404 18.00 9.88 -16.07
N THR A 405 19.08 9.29 -15.56
CA THR A 405 20.15 8.75 -16.40
C THR A 405 19.66 7.44 -17.01
N PRO A 406 19.36 7.36 -18.32
CA PRO A 406 19.14 6.07 -18.93
C PRO A 406 20.40 5.25 -18.68
N ASP A 407 20.25 4.04 -18.14
CA ASP A 407 21.34 3.06 -18.14
C ASP A 407 21.89 3.06 -19.57
N GLU A 408 23.13 3.52 -19.76
CA GLU A 408 23.83 3.26 -21.02
C GLU A 408 23.67 1.77 -21.27
N PRO A 409 23.27 1.35 -22.48
CA PRO A 409 23.14 -0.06 -22.77
C PRO A 409 24.48 -0.70 -22.40
N VAL A 410 24.48 -1.55 -21.38
CA VAL A 410 25.64 -2.39 -21.07
C VAL A 410 25.72 -3.34 -22.26
N ILE A 411 26.59 -2.98 -23.21
CA ILE A 411 26.83 -3.71 -24.47
C ILE A 411 27.39 -5.09 -24.15
#